data_AF-F2YJ66-F1
#
_entry.id   AF-F2YJ66-F1
#
_cell.length_a   1.000
_cell.length_b   1.000
_cell.length_c   1.000
_cell.angle_alpha   90.00
_cell.angle_beta   90.00
_cell.angle_gamma   90.00
#
_symmetry.space_group_name_H-M   'P 1'
#
loop_
_entity.id
_entity.type
_entity.pdbx_description
1 polymer ?
#
loop_
_entity_poly.entity_id
_entity_poly.type
_entity_poly.pdbx_seq_one_letter_code
_entity_poly.pdbx_strand_id
1 'polypeptide(L)'
;IVESVGEGVTEVQPGDHVIPCYQAECRECKFCKSGKTNLCGKVRAATGVGVMMTDRKSRFSVNGKSIYHFMGTSTFSQYTVVHDVSVAKIDPAAPLDKVCLLGCGVPTGLGAVWNTAKVEAGSNVAIFGLGTVGLAVAEGAKAAGASRI
;
A
#
# COMPACT_ATOMS: atom_id res chain seq x y z
N ILE A 1 -6.83 -12.67 -1.34
CA ILE A 1 -7.78 -13.07 -2.40
C ILE A 1 -9.10 -12.40 -2.07
N VAL A 2 -9.73 -11.75 -3.05
CA VAL A 2 -11.02 -11.08 -2.84
C VAL A 2 -12.10 -12.14 -2.63
N GLU A 3 -12.84 -12.01 -1.53
CA GLU A 3 -13.98 -12.89 -1.22
C GLU A 3 -15.27 -12.33 -1.83
N SER A 4 -15.57 -11.05 -1.56
CA SER A 4 -16.71 -10.32 -2.10
C SER A 4 -16.37 -8.84 -2.30
N VAL A 5 -17.23 -8.12 -3.03
CA VAL A 5 -17.12 -6.68 -3.23
C VAL A 5 -18.43 -5.98 -2.90
N GLY A 6 -18.33 -4.72 -2.46
CA GLY A 6 -19.49 -3.87 -2.22
C GLY A 6 -20.10 -3.33 -3.52
N GLU A 7 -21.28 -2.73 -3.42
CA GLU A 7 -21.94 -2.06 -4.54
C GLU A 7 -21.04 -0.97 -5.16
N GLY A 8 -20.98 -0.93 -6.48
CA GLY A 8 -20.24 0.07 -7.25
C GLY A 8 -18.75 -0.21 -7.45
N VAL A 9 -18.19 -1.26 -6.84
CA VAL A 9 -16.80 -1.68 -7.09
C VAL A 9 -16.71 -2.38 -8.44
N THR A 10 -15.77 -1.96 -9.30
CA THR A 10 -15.63 -2.50 -10.67
C THR A 10 -14.22 -2.99 -11.02
N GLU A 11 -13.22 -2.56 -10.26
CA GLU A 11 -11.80 -2.74 -10.56
C GLU A 11 -11.25 -4.09 -10.05
N VAL A 12 -11.97 -4.71 -9.13
CA VAL A 12 -11.68 -6.03 -8.57
C VAL A 12 -12.98 -6.84 -8.43
N GLN A 13 -12.85 -8.16 -8.44
CA GLN A 13 -13.96 -9.10 -8.31
C GLN A 13 -13.58 -10.31 -7.44
N PRO A 14 -14.55 -11.10 -6.95
CA PRO A 14 -14.27 -12.35 -6.23
C PRO A 14 -13.26 -13.24 -6.96
N GLY A 15 -12.30 -13.78 -6.22
CA GLY A 15 -11.21 -14.61 -6.73
C GLY A 15 -9.94 -13.85 -7.12
N ASP A 16 -9.98 -12.52 -7.25
CA ASP A 16 -8.79 -11.75 -7.59
C ASP A 16 -7.71 -11.82 -6.49
N HIS A 17 -6.46 -11.97 -6.91
CA HIS A 17 -5.31 -11.84 -6.03
C HIS A 17 -5.00 -10.36 -5.84
N VAL A 18 -4.86 -9.92 -4.59
CA VAL A 18 -4.77 -8.50 -4.23
C VAL A 18 -3.80 -8.26 -3.08
N ILE A 19 -3.24 -7.05 -3.05
CA ILE A 19 -2.51 -6.49 -1.91
C ILE A 19 -3.30 -5.27 -1.40
N PRO A 20 -3.73 -5.27 -0.13
CA PRO A 20 -4.30 -4.06 0.48
C PRO A 20 -3.16 -3.05 0.79
N CYS A 21 -3.29 -1.85 0.25
CA CYS A 21 -2.34 -0.74 0.41
C CYS A 21 -2.88 0.30 1.39
N TYR A 22 -2.07 0.68 2.38
CA TYR A 22 -2.45 1.71 3.35
C TYR A 22 -2.60 3.11 2.72
N GLN A 23 -1.94 3.34 1.58
CA GLN A 23 -2.03 4.56 0.79
C GLN A 23 -2.97 4.29 -0.39
N ALA A 24 -4.10 5.00 -0.43
CA ALA A 24 -5.09 4.88 -1.50
C ALA A 24 -4.61 5.55 -2.80
N GLU A 25 -5.28 5.22 -3.91
CA GLU A 25 -5.16 5.90 -5.21
C GLU A 25 -6.56 6.05 -5.84
N CYS A 26 -7.32 7.07 -5.44
CA CYS A 26 -8.70 7.21 -5.91
C CYS A 26 -8.86 7.76 -7.33
N ARG A 27 -7.77 8.22 -7.96
CA ARG A 27 -7.70 8.85 -9.31
C ARG A 27 -8.49 10.15 -9.52
N GLU A 28 -9.45 10.45 -8.66
CA GLU A 28 -10.37 11.59 -8.82
C GLU A 28 -10.00 12.85 -8.03
N CYS A 29 -9.22 12.72 -6.95
CA CYS A 29 -8.88 13.87 -6.10
C CYS A 29 -7.78 14.74 -6.73
N LYS A 30 -7.66 16.00 -6.27
CA LYS A 30 -6.65 16.95 -6.78
C LYS A 30 -5.22 16.41 -6.76
N PHE A 31 -4.87 15.57 -5.77
CA PHE A 31 -3.54 14.98 -5.65
C PHE A 31 -3.31 13.92 -6.73
N CYS A 32 -4.25 13.00 -6.92
CA CYS A 32 -4.16 11.98 -7.97
C CYS A 32 -4.14 12.62 -9.37
N LYS A 33 -4.96 13.65 -9.61
CA LYS A 33 -5.01 14.38 -10.90
C LYS A 33 -3.79 15.27 -11.15
N SER A 34 -2.91 15.47 -10.16
CA SER A 34 -1.81 16.43 -10.27
C SER A 34 -0.65 15.96 -11.16
N GLY A 35 -0.46 14.65 -11.32
CA GLY A 35 0.74 14.07 -11.95
C GLY A 35 2.04 14.32 -11.17
N LYS A 36 1.97 14.83 -9.93
CA LYS A 36 3.13 15.30 -9.15
C LYS A 36 3.31 14.59 -7.81
N THR A 37 2.35 13.78 -7.39
CA THR A 37 2.39 13.10 -6.08
C THR A 37 1.53 11.85 -6.06
N ASN A 38 1.86 10.91 -5.17
CA ASN A 38 1.11 9.70 -4.85
C ASN A 38 0.20 9.85 -3.60
N LEU A 39 0.10 11.04 -3.01
CA LEU A 39 -0.58 11.26 -1.72
C LEU A 39 -2.09 11.48 -1.85
N CYS A 40 -2.84 10.42 -2.16
CA CYS A 40 -4.30 10.47 -2.19
C CYS A 40 -4.90 10.79 -0.80
N GLY A 41 -5.88 11.70 -0.76
CA GLY A 41 -6.59 12.09 0.46
C GLY A 41 -7.97 11.46 0.66
N LYS A 42 -8.45 10.63 -0.28
CA LYS A 42 -9.88 10.26 -0.40
C LYS A 42 -10.50 9.63 0.86
N VAL A 43 -9.80 8.67 1.47
CA VAL A 43 -10.33 7.88 2.61
C VAL A 43 -9.60 8.14 3.93
N ARG A 44 -8.59 9.04 3.93
CA ARG A 44 -7.67 9.24 5.07
C ARG A 44 -8.39 9.65 6.36
N ALA A 45 -9.48 10.42 6.24
CA ALA A 45 -10.24 10.90 7.38
C ALA A 45 -11.01 9.77 8.10
N ALA A 46 -11.20 8.63 7.44
CA ALA A 46 -11.82 7.44 8.04
C ALA A 46 -10.75 6.47 8.56
N THR A 47 -9.79 6.12 7.68
CA THR A 47 -8.74 5.14 8.01
C THR A 47 -7.82 5.63 9.13
N GLY A 48 -7.56 6.93 9.22
CA GLY A 48 -6.75 7.54 10.28
C GLY A 48 -7.37 7.51 11.68
N VAL A 49 -8.68 7.23 11.79
CA VAL A 49 -9.38 7.08 13.07
C VAL A 49 -10.05 5.69 13.22
N GLY A 50 -9.62 4.73 12.40
CA GLY A 50 -9.98 3.32 12.54
C GLY A 50 -11.40 2.94 12.11
N VAL A 51 -12.02 3.68 11.18
CA VAL A 51 -13.37 3.42 10.68
C VAL A 51 -13.46 3.42 9.15
N MET A 52 -14.56 2.91 8.60
CA MET A 52 -14.87 2.96 7.17
C MET A 52 -15.48 4.30 6.76
N MET A 53 -15.34 4.66 5.49
CA MET A 53 -15.79 5.97 5.00
C MET A 53 -17.31 6.00 4.79
N THR A 54 -17.89 4.89 4.37
CA THR A 54 -19.31 4.77 4.00
C THR A 54 -20.26 5.11 5.14
N ASP A 55 -19.96 4.68 6.37
CA ASP A 55 -20.85 4.83 7.53
C ASP A 55 -20.15 5.29 8.81
N ARG A 56 -18.85 5.60 8.73
CA ARG A 56 -18.02 6.02 9.87
C ARG A 56 -17.98 5.01 11.02
N LYS A 57 -18.15 3.71 10.72
CA LYS A 57 -18.09 2.61 11.70
C LYS A 57 -17.02 1.59 11.34
N SER A 58 -16.65 0.74 12.31
CA SER A 58 -15.81 -0.42 12.05
C SER A 58 -16.59 -1.54 11.35
N ARG A 59 -15.86 -2.53 10.83
CA ARG A 59 -16.38 -3.81 10.33
C ARG A 59 -16.04 -4.97 11.26
N PHE A 60 -15.26 -4.71 12.32
CA PHE A 60 -14.85 -5.69 13.31
C PHE A 60 -15.58 -5.45 14.62
N SER A 61 -16.01 -6.54 15.26
CA SER A 61 -16.52 -6.51 16.61
C SER A 61 -16.24 -7.84 17.31
N VAL A 62 -16.13 -7.80 18.64
CA VAL A 62 -16.13 -8.99 19.50
C VAL A 62 -17.16 -8.76 20.59
N ASN A 63 -18.08 -9.71 20.76
CA ASN A 63 -19.19 -9.62 21.72
C ASN A 63 -19.98 -8.30 21.58
N GLY A 64 -20.24 -7.87 20.35
CA GLY A 64 -20.96 -6.63 20.03
C GLY A 64 -20.18 -5.33 20.28
N LYS A 65 -18.94 -5.40 20.79
CA LYS A 65 -18.07 -4.22 20.97
C LYS A 65 -17.18 -4.03 19.74
N SER A 66 -17.19 -2.82 19.19
CA SER A 66 -16.40 -2.47 18.01
C SER A 66 -14.90 -2.58 18.28
N ILE A 67 -14.16 -3.13 17.32
CA ILE A 67 -12.69 -3.12 17.27
C ILE A 67 -12.28 -2.18 16.14
N TYR A 68 -11.34 -1.27 16.38
CA TYR A 68 -10.91 -0.33 15.35
C TYR A 68 -10.16 -1.01 14.21
N HIS A 69 -10.30 -0.44 13.01
CA HIS A 69 -9.39 -0.72 11.92
C HIS A 69 -8.02 -0.07 12.16
N PHE A 70 -6.99 -0.62 11.51
CA PHE A 70 -5.65 -0.05 11.50
C PHE A 70 -5.17 0.19 10.07
N MET A 71 -4.70 1.42 9.79
CA MET A 71 -4.19 1.84 8.48
C MET A 71 -5.15 1.63 7.29
N GLY A 72 -6.44 1.34 7.54
CA GLY A 72 -7.41 0.98 6.51
C GLY A 72 -7.18 -0.41 5.90
N THR A 73 -6.36 -1.27 6.53
CA THR A 73 -6.02 -2.60 6.00
C THR A 73 -6.31 -3.72 7.00
N SER A 74 -5.95 -3.56 8.28
CA SER A 74 -6.25 -4.50 9.37
C SER A 74 -5.92 -5.97 9.03
N THR A 75 -4.72 -6.22 8.50
CA THR A 75 -4.35 -7.51 7.88
C THR A 75 -4.04 -8.65 8.87
N PHE A 76 -4.07 -8.39 10.17
CA PHE A 76 -3.94 -9.43 11.21
C PHE A 76 -5.29 -10.06 11.55
N SER A 77 -5.97 -10.54 10.52
CA SER A 77 -7.26 -11.22 10.57
C SER A 77 -7.37 -12.14 9.36
N GLN A 78 -8.08 -13.26 9.48
CA GLN A 78 -8.33 -14.17 8.35
C GLN A 78 -9.11 -13.46 7.22
N TYR A 79 -9.97 -12.51 7.58
CA TYR A 79 -10.71 -11.66 6.65
C TYR A 79 -10.63 -10.21 7.09
N THR A 80 -10.60 -9.30 6.12
CA THR A 80 -10.65 -7.86 6.35
C THR A 80 -11.52 -7.17 5.32
N VAL A 81 -12.02 -5.99 5.66
CA VAL A 81 -12.79 -5.13 4.77
C VAL A 81 -12.01 -3.84 4.58
N VAL A 82 -11.72 -3.49 3.33
CA VAL A 82 -10.93 -2.33 2.94
C VAL A 82 -11.68 -1.50 1.90
N HIS A 83 -11.26 -0.25 1.70
CA HIS A 83 -11.77 0.57 0.60
C HIS A 83 -11.19 0.07 -0.72
N ASP A 84 -12.02 0.01 -1.76
CA ASP A 84 -11.65 -0.36 -3.13
C ASP A 84 -10.45 0.43 -3.67
N VAL A 85 -10.41 1.74 -3.43
CA VAL A 85 -9.31 2.64 -3.80
C VAL A 85 -7.97 2.32 -3.12
N SER A 86 -7.95 1.37 -2.18
CA SER A 86 -6.78 0.88 -1.46
C SER A 86 -6.42 -0.57 -1.83
N VAL A 87 -7.02 -1.14 -2.88
CA VAL A 87 -6.78 -2.52 -3.30
C VAL A 87 -5.97 -2.54 -4.60
N ALA A 88 -4.74 -3.08 -4.54
CA ALA A 88 -3.96 -3.35 -5.74
C ALA A 88 -4.23 -4.78 -6.22
N LYS A 89 -4.87 -4.92 -7.39
CA LYS A 89 -4.97 -6.21 -8.10
C LYS A 89 -3.60 -6.61 -8.64
N ILE A 90 -3.20 -7.85 -8.42
CA ILE A 90 -1.87 -8.36 -8.78
C ILE A 90 -1.97 -9.62 -9.66
N ASP A 91 -0.83 -10.05 -10.19
CA ASP A 91 -0.71 -11.30 -10.93
C ASP A 91 -1.17 -12.50 -10.06
N PRO A 92 -2.15 -13.30 -10.50
CA PRO A 92 -2.62 -14.46 -9.75
C PRO A 92 -1.55 -15.55 -9.57
N ALA A 93 -0.51 -15.60 -10.42
CA ALA A 93 0.60 -16.54 -10.29
C ALA A 93 1.62 -16.12 -9.21
N ALA A 94 1.56 -14.89 -8.71
CA ALA A 94 2.50 -14.40 -7.71
C ALA A 94 2.32 -15.11 -6.35
N PRO A 95 3.41 -15.59 -5.71
CA PRO A 95 3.33 -16.27 -4.43
C PRO A 95 2.98 -15.30 -3.29
N LEU A 96 1.76 -15.42 -2.75
CA LEU A 96 1.20 -14.47 -1.78
C LEU A 96 1.98 -14.41 -0.45
N ASP A 97 2.71 -15.46 -0.10
CA ASP A 97 3.60 -15.52 1.07
C ASP A 97 4.90 -14.72 0.88
N LYS A 98 5.19 -14.27 -0.35
CA LYS A 98 6.34 -13.39 -0.66
C LYS A 98 5.89 -11.97 -0.95
N VAL A 99 4.93 -11.81 -1.85
CA VAL A 99 4.55 -10.48 -2.36
C VAL A 99 3.77 -9.64 -1.36
N CYS A 100 3.36 -10.21 -0.21
CA CYS A 100 2.77 -9.45 0.88
C CYS A 100 3.67 -8.30 1.40
N LEU A 101 5.00 -8.41 1.24
CA LEU A 101 5.95 -7.34 1.59
C LEU A 101 5.92 -6.14 0.64
N LEU A 102 5.30 -6.28 -0.55
CA LEU A 102 5.13 -5.21 -1.52
C LEU A 102 4.01 -4.21 -1.15
N GLY A 103 3.33 -4.40 -0.03
CA GLY A 103 2.37 -3.42 0.51
C GLY A 103 3.00 -2.29 1.35
N CYS A 104 4.31 -2.34 1.64
CA CYS A 104 4.94 -1.39 2.57
C CYS A 104 6.44 -1.16 2.30
N GLY A 105 7.34 -1.77 3.09
CA GLY A 105 8.73 -1.33 3.23
C GLY A 105 9.59 -1.51 1.99
N VAL A 106 9.38 -2.58 1.22
CA VAL A 106 10.15 -2.85 -0.01
C VAL A 106 9.90 -1.75 -1.07
N PRO A 107 8.64 -1.47 -1.49
CA PRO A 107 8.37 -0.36 -2.40
C PRO A 107 8.79 1.01 -1.84
N THR A 108 8.75 1.19 -0.53
CA THR A 108 9.22 2.45 0.09
C THR A 108 10.70 2.67 -0.17
N GLY A 109 11.55 1.68 0.06
CA GLY A 109 12.99 1.81 -0.18
C GLY A 109 13.35 1.90 -1.66
N LEU A 110 12.77 1.03 -2.50
CA LEU A 110 13.00 1.06 -3.95
C LEU A 110 12.52 2.38 -4.56
N GLY A 111 11.31 2.81 -4.20
CA GLY A 111 10.71 4.05 -4.68
C GLY A 111 11.45 5.31 -4.22
N ALA A 112 12.06 5.30 -3.02
CA ALA A 112 12.90 6.40 -2.57
C ALA A 112 14.08 6.64 -3.53
N VAL A 113 14.67 5.57 -4.07
CA VAL A 113 15.75 5.66 -5.05
C VAL A 113 15.22 6.07 -6.42
N TRP A 114 14.27 5.35 -6.98
CA TRP A 114 13.89 5.49 -8.39
C TRP A 114 12.97 6.67 -8.67
N ASN A 115 12.09 7.01 -7.72
CA ASN A 115 11.04 7.99 -7.94
C ASN A 115 11.38 9.35 -7.30
N THR A 116 11.89 9.32 -6.06
CA THR A 116 12.15 10.54 -5.28
C THR A 116 13.56 11.07 -5.51
N ALA A 117 14.59 10.29 -5.19
CA ALA A 117 15.99 10.71 -5.35
C ALA A 117 16.46 10.68 -6.80
N LYS A 118 15.89 9.76 -7.61
CA LYS A 118 16.26 9.52 -9.02
C LYS A 118 17.76 9.29 -9.19
N VAL A 119 18.30 8.35 -8.42
CA VAL A 119 19.73 8.03 -8.42
C VAL A 119 20.20 7.67 -9.84
N GLU A 120 21.29 8.31 -10.26
CA GLU A 120 21.92 8.10 -11.57
C GLU A 120 23.04 7.06 -11.48
N ALA A 121 23.29 6.35 -12.58
CA ALA A 121 24.41 5.41 -12.66
C ALA A 121 25.74 6.13 -12.35
N GLY A 122 26.61 5.48 -11.58
CA GLY A 122 27.87 6.06 -11.14
C GLY A 122 27.82 6.74 -9.77
N SER A 123 26.63 7.01 -9.22
CA SER A 123 26.45 7.71 -7.93
C SER A 123 27.06 6.97 -6.73
N ASN A 124 27.43 7.72 -5.68
CA ASN A 124 27.75 7.18 -4.36
C ASN A 124 26.57 7.44 -3.42
N VAL A 125 26.03 6.40 -2.80
CA VAL A 125 24.84 6.45 -1.93
C VAL A 125 25.25 6.19 -0.49
N ALA A 126 24.62 6.90 0.45
CA ALA A 126 24.74 6.65 1.87
C ALA A 126 23.36 6.30 2.44
N ILE A 127 23.29 5.22 3.24
CA ILE A 127 22.02 4.72 3.80
C ILE A 127 22.09 4.75 5.32
N PHE A 128 21.21 5.54 5.93
CA PHE A 128 21.11 5.67 7.39
C PHE A 128 19.97 4.80 7.91
N GLY A 129 20.35 3.66 8.51
CA GLY A 129 19.42 2.64 9.03
C GLY A 129 19.28 1.45 8.07
N LEU A 130 19.52 0.24 8.56
CA LEU A 130 19.66 -0.98 7.75
C LEU A 130 18.56 -2.02 8.05
N GLY A 131 17.35 -1.54 8.37
CA GLY A 131 16.15 -2.39 8.38
C GLY A 131 15.63 -2.65 6.96
N THR A 132 14.44 -3.25 6.84
CA THR A 132 13.85 -3.62 5.53
C THR A 132 13.79 -2.47 4.53
N VAL A 133 13.44 -1.25 4.97
CA VAL A 133 13.41 -0.07 4.08
C VAL A 133 14.82 0.28 3.59
N GLY A 134 15.81 0.33 4.49
CA GLY A 134 17.20 0.65 4.13
C GLY A 134 17.82 -0.38 3.21
N LEU A 135 17.54 -1.67 3.44
CA LEU A 135 17.97 -2.74 2.53
C LEU A 135 17.30 -2.63 1.15
N ALA A 136 16.02 -2.24 1.10
CA ALA A 136 15.35 -1.97 -0.17
C ALA A 136 15.91 -0.72 -0.88
N VAL A 137 16.36 0.31 -0.15
CA VAL A 137 17.13 1.43 -0.72
C VAL A 137 18.44 0.91 -1.31
N ALA A 138 19.18 0.05 -0.61
CA ALA A 138 20.42 -0.54 -1.12
C ALA A 138 20.18 -1.33 -2.42
N GLU A 139 19.16 -2.17 -2.45
CA GLU A 139 18.77 -2.91 -3.67
C GLU A 139 18.37 -1.97 -4.81
N GLY A 140 17.60 -0.92 -4.52
CA GLY A 140 17.21 0.09 -5.50
C GLY A 140 18.41 0.84 -6.07
N ALA A 141 19.36 1.25 -5.21
CA ALA A 141 20.57 1.97 -5.60
C ALA A 141 21.51 1.08 -6.44
N LYS A 142 21.66 -0.18 -6.06
CA LYS A 142 22.41 -1.18 -6.84
C LYS A 142 21.78 -1.36 -8.22
N ALA A 143 20.46 -1.53 -8.30
CA ALA A 143 19.75 -1.66 -9.57
C ALA A 143 19.82 -0.39 -10.44
N ALA A 144 19.92 0.80 -9.82
CA ALA A 144 20.12 2.07 -10.53
C ALA A 144 21.57 2.29 -11.02
N GLY A 145 22.50 1.39 -10.68
CA GLY A 145 23.90 1.46 -11.11
C GLY A 145 24.77 2.37 -10.26
N ALA A 146 24.44 2.57 -8.97
CA ALA A 146 25.33 3.26 -8.05
C ALA A 146 26.70 2.57 -7.96
N SER A 147 27.80 3.35 -7.96
CA SER A 147 29.17 2.84 -7.85
C SER A 147 29.50 2.33 -6.45
N ARG A 148 28.90 2.97 -5.44
CA ARG A 148 29.12 2.67 -4.02
C ARG A 148 27.84 2.91 -3.23
N ILE A 149 27.58 2.04 -2.27
CA ILE A 149 26.42 2.05 -1.36
C ILE A 149 26.93 1.89 0.07
#